data_AF-A0A3C1UIL2-F1
#
_entry.id   AF-A0A3C1UIL2-F1
#
_cell.length_a   1.000
_cell.length_b   1.000
_cell.length_c   1.000
_cell.angle_alpha   90.00
_cell.angle_beta   90.00
_cell.angle_gamma   90.00
#
_symmetry.space_group_name_H-M   'P 1'
#
loop_
_entity.id
_entity.type
_entity.pdbx_description
1 polymer ?
#
loop_
_entity_poly.entity_id
_entity_poly.type
_entity_poly.pdbx_seq_one_letter_code
_entity_poly.pdbx_strand_id
1 'polypeptide(L)'
;MIVSLGGLIWGLSALSYASKLNLQNVTVSGNQAVPTDGVTKIVRDTMSGRNFLIFSAANTLWYPKKEITSTLQFTYSWIDTVSVERVNLTTIAVKIKER
;
A
#
# COMPACT_ATOMS: atom_id res chain seq x y z
N MET A 1 -29.89 2.10 34.36
CA MET A 1 -29.10 2.77 33.32
C MET A 1 -28.56 1.69 32.38
N ILE A 2 -29.35 1.30 31.38
CA ILE A 2 -28.94 0.30 30.38
C ILE A 2 -28.11 1.06 29.35
N VAL A 3 -26.79 1.09 29.57
CA VAL A 3 -25.84 1.54 28.55
C VAL A 3 -25.84 0.44 27.49
N SER A 4 -26.61 0.69 26.45
CA SER A 4 -26.95 -0.22 25.38
C SER A 4 -25.68 -0.71 24.68
N LEU A 5 -25.52 -2.05 24.61
CA LEU A 5 -24.53 -2.74 23.77
C LEU A 5 -24.47 -2.19 22.32
N GLY A 6 -25.52 -1.51 21.84
CA GLY A 6 -25.56 -0.86 20.54
C GLY A 6 -24.52 0.26 20.35
N GLY A 7 -24.13 0.98 21.42
CA GLY A 7 -23.11 2.02 21.31
C GLY A 7 -21.71 1.48 20.98
N LEU A 8 -21.39 0.25 21.43
CA LEU A 8 -20.12 -0.41 21.13
C LEU A 8 -20.07 -0.88 19.66
N ILE A 9 -21.20 -1.36 19.13
CA ILE A 9 -21.30 -1.85 17.75
C ILE A 9 -21.20 -0.67 16.77
N TRP A 10 -21.86 0.46 17.06
CA TRP A 10 -21.75 1.67 16.24
C TRP A 10 -20.40 2.38 16.39
N GLY A 11 -19.77 2.31 17.57
CA GLY A 11 -18.41 2.82 17.80
C GLY A 11 -17.35 2.05 16.99
N LEU A 12 -17.51 0.73 16.85
CA LEU A 12 -16.64 -0.10 16.00
C LEU A 12 -16.82 0.22 14.50
N SER A 13 -18.03 0.53 14.06
CA SER A 13 -18.28 0.98 12.67
C SER A 13 -17.62 2.32 12.36
N ALA A 14 -17.53 3.24 13.34
CA ALA A 14 -16.81 4.51 13.18
C ALA A 14 -15.28 4.32 13.13
N LEU A 15 -14.73 3.31 13.80
CA LEU A 15 -13.32 2.93 13.65
C LEU A 15 -13.03 2.37 12.25
N SER A 16 -14.03 1.82 11.57
CA SER A 16 -13.94 1.37 10.18
C SER A 16 -13.79 2.52 9.16
N TYR A 17 -14.04 3.76 9.55
CA TYR A 17 -13.66 4.97 8.80
C TYR A 17 -12.16 5.31 8.92
N ALA A 18 -11.37 4.52 9.67
CA ALA A 18 -9.90 4.53 9.59
C ALA A 18 -9.36 4.15 8.18
N SER A 19 -10.23 3.87 7.21
CA SER A 19 -9.94 3.92 5.77
C SER A 19 -9.24 5.21 5.33
N LYS A 20 -9.31 6.31 6.10
CA LYS A 20 -8.57 7.55 5.81
C LYS A 20 -7.04 7.44 6.02
N LEU A 21 -6.57 6.42 6.73
CA LEU A 21 -5.13 6.08 6.90
C LEU A 21 -4.63 5.06 5.87
N ASN A 22 -5.51 4.64 4.95
CA ASN A 22 -5.11 3.78 3.85
C ASN A 22 -4.27 4.58 2.84
N LEU A 23 -3.31 3.92 2.20
CA LEU A 23 -2.43 4.54 1.22
C LEU A 23 -3.23 4.94 -0.02
N GLN A 24 -3.56 6.23 -0.12
CA GLN A 24 -4.41 6.76 -1.19
C GLN A 24 -3.60 7.08 -2.45
N ASN A 25 -2.34 7.47 -2.28
CA ASN A 25 -1.52 7.99 -3.37
C ASN A 25 -0.27 7.14 -3.59
N VAL A 26 -0.06 6.76 -4.85
CA VAL A 26 1.18 6.15 -5.33
C VAL A 26 1.71 7.08 -6.41
N THR A 27 2.89 7.64 -6.18
CA THR A 27 3.57 8.45 -7.20
C THR A 27 4.64 7.59 -7.86
N VAL A 28 4.58 7.44 -9.17
CA VAL A 28 5.56 6.67 -9.95
C VAL A 28 6.44 7.63 -10.75
N SER A 29 7.74 7.41 -10.75
CA SER A 29 8.70 8.23 -11.48
C SER A 29 9.85 7.41 -12.04
N GLY A 30 10.39 7.82 -13.18
CA GLY A 30 11.51 7.13 -13.85
C GLY A 30 11.09 5.94 -14.71
N ASN A 31 9.79 5.73 -14.87
CA ASN A 31 9.25 4.81 -15.86
C ASN A 31 9.19 5.48 -17.25
N GLN A 32 9.84 4.90 -18.25
CA GLN A 32 9.75 5.34 -19.65
C GLN A 32 8.85 4.40 -20.45
N ALA A 33 9.02 3.10 -20.30
CA ALA A 33 8.14 2.11 -20.94
C ALA A 33 7.29 1.28 -19.93
N VAL A 34 7.50 1.38 -18.61
CA VAL A 34 6.67 0.67 -17.62
C VAL A 34 5.41 1.53 -17.45
N PRO A 35 4.21 1.00 -17.72
CA PRO A 35 3.00 1.78 -17.55
C PRO A 35 2.79 2.13 -16.07
N THR A 36 2.63 3.42 -15.77
CA THR A 36 2.37 3.95 -14.42
C THR A 36 1.17 3.25 -13.77
N ASP A 37 0.14 2.96 -14.55
CA ASP A 37 -1.08 2.28 -14.09
C ASP A 37 -0.80 0.84 -13.65
N GLY A 38 0.07 0.13 -14.36
CA GLY A 38 0.49 -1.23 -14.01
C GLY A 38 1.26 -1.28 -12.70
N VAL A 39 2.20 -0.35 -12.52
CA VAL A 39 2.95 -0.20 -11.26
C VAL A 39 2.00 0.13 -10.11
N THR A 40 1.11 1.09 -10.32
CA THR A 40 0.14 1.52 -9.31
C THR A 40 -0.79 0.38 -8.90
N LYS A 41 -1.24 -0.42 -9.88
CA LYS A 41 -2.05 -1.60 -9.63
C LYS A 41 -1.31 -2.65 -8.80
N ILE A 42 -0.07 -3.00 -9.16
CA ILE A 42 0.74 -3.96 -8.39
C ILE A 42 0.94 -3.47 -6.96
N VAL A 43 1.30 -2.20 -6.78
CA VAL A 43 1.47 -1.61 -5.44
C VAL A 43 0.16 -1.70 -4.65
N ARG A 44 -0.98 -1.35 -5.25
CA ARG A 44 -2.30 -1.45 -4.60
C ARG A 44 -2.69 -2.89 -4.29
N ASP A 45 -2.41 -3.82 -5.19
CA ASP A 45 -2.74 -5.24 -5.03
C ASP A 45 -1.87 -5.86 -3.92
N THR A 46 -0.58 -5.51 -3.81
CA THR A 46 0.29 -5.94 -2.71
C THR A 46 -0.13 -5.31 -1.37
N MET A 47 -0.57 -4.05 -1.38
CA MET A 47 -1.04 -3.35 -0.17
C MET A 47 -2.44 -3.82 0.29
N SER A 48 -3.30 -4.20 -0.65
CA SER A 48 -4.65 -4.72 -0.39
C SER A 48 -4.64 -6.23 -0.15
N GLY A 49 -3.60 -6.90 -0.64
CA GLY A 49 -3.27 -8.28 -0.38
C GLY A 49 -3.22 -8.47 1.12
N ARG A 50 -4.23 -9.16 1.63
CA ARG A 50 -4.39 -9.50 3.05
C ARG A 50 -3.06 -10.08 3.53
N ASN A 51 -2.27 -9.27 4.26
CA ASN A 51 -1.05 -9.67 4.94
C ASN A 51 -1.40 -10.83 5.88
N PHE A 52 -1.36 -12.05 5.34
CA PHE A 52 -2.07 -13.20 5.89
C PHE A 52 -1.31 -13.89 7.01
N LEU A 53 -0.14 -13.39 7.41
CA LEU A 53 0.74 -14.20 8.25
C LEU A 53 1.21 -13.59 9.57
N ILE A 54 1.45 -12.27 9.75
CA ILE A 54 2.04 -11.90 11.06
C ILE A 54 1.86 -10.48 11.59
N PHE A 55 1.50 -9.47 10.80
CA PHE A 55 1.33 -8.11 11.33
C PHE A 55 0.19 -7.39 10.63
N SER A 56 -0.72 -6.82 11.43
CA SER A 56 -1.86 -6.02 10.96
C SER A 56 -1.40 -5.03 9.90
N ALA A 57 -1.92 -5.19 8.67
CA ALA A 57 -1.71 -4.29 7.54
C ALA A 57 -2.13 -2.83 7.83
N ALA A 58 -2.71 -2.56 9.00
CA ALA A 58 -3.07 -1.24 9.51
C ALA A 58 -1.91 -0.50 10.19
N ASN A 59 -0.76 -1.12 10.42
CA ASN A 59 0.43 -0.37 10.85
C ASN A 59 1.08 0.26 9.64
N THR A 60 0.60 1.47 9.34
CA THR A 60 1.16 2.47 8.43
C THR A 60 2.70 2.56 8.48
N LEU A 61 3.38 2.15 9.57
CA LEU A 61 4.84 2.07 9.68
C LEU A 61 5.52 0.95 8.88
N TRP A 62 4.89 -0.22 8.73
CA TRP A 62 5.47 -1.40 8.06
C TRP A 62 4.66 -1.75 6.82
N TYR A 63 5.01 -1.11 5.70
CA TYR A 63 4.51 -1.47 4.38
C TYR A 63 5.49 -2.46 3.70
N PRO A 64 5.01 -3.44 2.91
CA PRO A 64 5.82 -4.52 2.36
C PRO A 64 6.71 -4.06 1.18
N LYS A 65 7.72 -3.23 1.45
CA LYS A 65 8.68 -2.71 0.45
C LYS A 65 9.28 -3.82 -0.39
N LYS A 66 9.77 -4.87 0.28
CA LYS A 66 10.48 -5.99 -0.36
C LYS A 66 9.59 -6.72 -1.34
N GLU A 67 8.33 -6.91 -1.00
CA GLU A 67 7.35 -7.59 -1.85
C GLU A 67 6.98 -6.73 -3.06
N ILE A 68 6.78 -5.43 -2.86
CA ILE A 68 6.53 -4.48 -3.96
C ILE A 68 7.72 -4.48 -4.95
N THR A 69 8.94 -4.34 -4.44
CA THR A 69 10.18 -4.37 -5.25
C THR A 69 10.30 -5.69 -6.01
N SER A 70 10.15 -6.83 -5.33
CA SER A 70 10.29 -8.15 -5.94
C SER A 70 9.22 -8.41 -7.00
N THR A 71 7.97 -8.02 -6.74
CA THR A 71 6.86 -8.22 -7.67
C THR A 71 7.03 -7.36 -8.92
N LEU A 72 7.47 -6.11 -8.75
CA LEU A 72 7.77 -5.21 -9.88
C LEU A 72 8.93 -5.72 -10.73
N GLN A 73 10.03 -6.15 -10.11
CA GLN A 73 11.17 -6.72 -10.85
C GLN A 73 10.84 -8.05 -11.52
N PHE A 74 9.98 -8.87 -10.92
CA PHE A 74 9.52 -10.12 -11.52
C PHE A 74 8.58 -9.89 -12.70
N THR A 75 7.66 -8.93 -12.57
CA THR A 75 6.67 -8.61 -13.62
C THR A 75 7.32 -7.89 -14.80
N TYR A 76 8.30 -7.03 -14.52
CA TYR A 76 8.97 -6.21 -15.50
C TYR A 76 10.48 -6.49 -15.46
N SER A 77 10.92 -7.48 -16.24
CA SER A 77 12.32 -7.96 -16.30
C SER A 77 13.38 -6.94 -16.72
N TRP A 78 12.92 -5.82 -17.25
CA TRP A 78 13.69 -4.73 -17.84
C TRP A 78 13.86 -3.55 -16.85
N ILE A 79 13.24 -3.65 -15.68
CA ILE A 79 13.54 -2.80 -14.54
C ILE A 79 14.88 -3.22 -13.94
N ASP A 80 15.81 -2.27 -13.83
CA ASP A 80 17.09 -2.46 -13.17
C ASP A 80 16.95 -2.34 -11.65
N THR A 81 16.43 -1.20 -11.20
CA THR A 81 16.32 -0.85 -9.79
C THR A 81 14.94 -0.29 -9.48
N VAL A 82 14.36 -0.70 -8.36
CA VAL A 82 13.14 -0.09 -7.80
C VAL A 82 13.44 0.44 -6.41
N SER A 83 13.24 1.74 -6.19
CA SER A 83 13.25 2.34 -4.86
C SER A 83 11.82 2.68 -4.45
N VAL A 84 11.41 2.18 -3.29
CA VAL A 84 10.07 2.44 -2.72
C VAL A 84 10.24 3.26 -1.45
N GLU A 85 9.95 4.54 -1.55
CA GLU A 85 10.10 5.52 -0.48
C GLU A 85 8.72 5.98 0.00
N ARG A 86 8.62 6.22 1.31
CA ARG A 86 7.41 6.81 1.87
C ARG A 86 7.55 8.32 1.85
N VAL A 87 6.61 9.01 1.20
CA VAL A 87 6.58 10.47 1.23
C VAL A 87 5.84 10.96 2.48
N ASN A 88 4.72 10.31 2.84
CA ASN A 88 3.93 10.65 4.04
C ASN A 88 3.02 9.47 4.44
N LEU A 89 2.14 9.66 5.42
CA LEU A 89 1.30 8.58 5.98
C LEU A 89 0.41 7.91 4.93
N THR A 90 0.03 8.63 3.87
CA THR A 90 -0.92 8.18 2.84
C THR A 90 -0.34 8.12 1.42
N THR A 91 0.94 8.46 1.24
CA THR A 91 1.64 8.50 -0.06
C THR A 91 2.94 7.70 -0.03
N ILE A 92 3.09 6.80 -1.00
CA ILE A 92 4.34 6.13 -1.35
C ILE A 92 4.82 6.64 -2.72
N ALA A 93 6.11 6.93 -2.81
CA ALA A 93 6.81 7.17 -4.06
C ALA A 93 7.56 5.91 -4.50
N VAL A 94 7.31 5.50 -5.74
CA VAL A 94 7.99 4.40 -6.42
C VAL A 94 8.86 5.00 -7.51
N LYS A 95 10.18 4.94 -7.31
CA LYS A 95 11.17 5.33 -8.29
C LYS A 95 11.65 4.08 -9.02
N ILE A 96 11.50 4.07 -10.33
CA ILE A 96 11.93 2.98 -11.20
C ILE A 96 13.12 3.48 -12.00
N LYS A 97 14.14 2.63 -12.12
CA LYS A 97 15.24 2.79 -13.05
C LYS A 97 15.20 1.61 -14.01
N GLU A 98 15.01 1.91 -15.28
CA GLU A 98 15.01 0.92 -16.36
C GLU A 98 16.45 0.66 -16.83
N ARG A 99 16.68 -0.51 -17.46
CA ARG A 99 17.98 -0.94 -18.00
C ARG A 99 18.33 -0.28 -19.32
#